data_AF-A0A4R5K054-F1
#
_entry.id   AF-A0A4R5K054-F1
#
_cell.length_a   1.000
_cell.length_b   1.000
_cell.length_c   1.000
_cell.angle_alpha   90.00
_cell.angle_beta   90.00
_cell.angle_gamma   90.00
#
_symmetry.space_group_name_H-M   'P 1'
#
loop_
_entity.id
_entity.type
_entity.pdbx_description
1 polymer ?
#
loop_
_entity_poly.entity_id
_entity_poly.type
_entity_poly.pdbx_seq_one_letter_code
_entity_poly.pdbx_strand_id
1 'polypeptide(L)'
;MRPLITAVIIATLSGCAAPPTVGEALPAPGNRLLALQTEEHGKDATVTVVRESAAQAGHCFFGIFVDGQLVARLDNNEKASFHIKPGRRLIGVGADPQGAGPCSQNTQFKREVATWLQIGENQTFRIAFQPMLDIRPSSY
;
A
#
# COMPACT_ATOMS: atom_id res chain seq x y z
N MET A 1 -2.72 9.18 -62.78
CA MET A 1 -1.79 8.43 -61.91
C MET A 1 -2.08 8.86 -60.47
N ARG A 2 -2.63 7.95 -59.66
CA ARG A 2 -2.87 8.13 -58.22
C ARG A 2 -1.53 7.94 -57.48
N PRO A 3 -1.31 8.67 -56.38
CA PRO A 3 -1.17 7.90 -55.14
C PRO A 3 -2.02 8.46 -54.02
N LEU A 4 -2.63 7.51 -53.33
CA LEU A 4 -3.52 7.65 -52.19
C LEU A 4 -2.77 8.30 -51.02
N ILE A 5 -3.39 9.34 -50.44
CA ILE A 5 -2.96 9.94 -49.18
C ILE A 5 -3.36 8.97 -48.07
N THR A 6 -2.43 8.12 -47.66
CA THR A 6 -2.61 7.17 -46.56
C THR A 6 -2.53 7.92 -45.24
N ALA A 7 -3.68 8.29 -44.68
CA ALA A 7 -3.78 8.81 -43.32
C ALA A 7 -3.48 7.68 -42.32
N VAL A 8 -2.27 7.68 -41.76
CA VAL A 8 -1.88 6.77 -40.68
C VAL A 8 -2.49 7.27 -39.38
N ILE A 9 -3.59 6.63 -38.95
CA ILE A 9 -4.22 6.86 -37.65
C ILE A 9 -3.37 6.12 -36.61
N ILE A 10 -2.54 6.85 -35.86
CA ILE A 10 -1.83 6.32 -34.70
C ILE A 10 -2.82 6.30 -33.54
N ALA A 11 -3.47 5.16 -33.32
CA ALA A 11 -4.25 4.91 -32.12
C ALA A 11 -3.28 4.75 -30.94
N THR A 12 -3.15 5.77 -30.10
CA THR A 12 -2.45 5.66 -28.82
C THR A 12 -3.31 4.81 -27.88
N LEU A 13 -2.99 3.52 -27.74
CA LEU A 13 -3.56 2.70 -26.68
C LEU A 13 -3.04 3.23 -25.34
N SER A 14 -3.87 3.98 -24.61
CA SER A 14 -3.64 4.25 -23.20
C SER A 14 -3.86 2.94 -22.41
N GLY A 15 -2.77 2.19 -22.20
CA GLY A 15 -2.80 1.04 -21.31
C GLY A 15 -3.01 1.50 -19.87
N CYS A 16 -4.11 1.10 -19.22
CA CYS A 16 -4.19 1.16 -17.78
C CYS A 16 -3.11 0.23 -17.21
N ALA A 17 -2.08 0.78 -16.60
CA ALA A 17 -1.12 -0.01 -15.84
C ALA A 17 -1.85 -0.67 -14.66
N ALA A 18 -1.86 -2.00 -14.61
CA ALA A 18 -2.41 -2.73 -13.48
C ALA A 18 -1.53 -2.51 -12.23
N PRO A 19 -2.12 -2.38 -11.02
CA PRO A 19 -1.35 -2.31 -9.79
C PRO A 19 -0.59 -3.62 -9.54
N PRO A 20 0.58 -3.60 -8.87
CA PRO A 20 1.37 -4.80 -8.62
C PRO A 20 0.62 -5.77 -7.71
N THR A 21 0.69 -7.06 -7.98
CA THR A 21 0.25 -8.12 -7.06
C THR A 21 1.10 -8.14 -5.78
N VAL A 22 0.63 -8.83 -4.74
CA VAL A 22 1.46 -9.06 -3.53
C VAL A 22 2.80 -9.71 -3.89
N GLY A 23 2.85 -10.59 -4.89
CA GLY A 23 4.07 -11.26 -5.33
C GLY A 23 5.07 -10.33 -6.01
N GLU A 24 4.57 -9.34 -6.76
CA GLU A 24 5.40 -8.39 -7.53
C GLU A 24 5.87 -7.19 -6.70
N ALA A 25 5.13 -6.83 -5.65
CA ALA A 25 5.51 -5.73 -4.77
C ALA A 25 6.81 -6.02 -4.01
N LEU A 26 7.73 -5.05 -4.01
CA LEU A 26 9.03 -5.13 -3.36
C LEU A 26 8.88 -5.15 -1.84
N PRO A 27 9.60 -6.00 -1.10
CA PRO A 27 9.57 -5.94 0.35
C PRO A 27 10.17 -4.62 0.84
N ALA A 28 9.50 -3.98 1.80
CA ALA A 28 10.05 -2.80 2.45
C ALA A 28 11.38 -3.16 3.15
N PRO A 29 12.41 -2.31 3.04
CA PRO A 29 13.67 -2.50 3.75
C PRO A 29 13.48 -2.58 5.27
N GLY A 30 14.30 -3.40 5.95
CA GLY A 30 14.15 -3.66 7.38
C GLY A 30 14.25 -2.41 8.27
N ASN A 31 15.00 -1.37 7.87
CA ASN A 31 15.06 -0.10 8.60
C ASN A 31 13.75 0.73 8.55
N ARG A 32 12.76 0.30 7.77
CA ARG A 32 11.42 0.89 7.68
C ARG A 32 10.32 -0.02 8.22
N LEU A 33 10.68 -1.19 8.75
CA LEU A 33 9.80 -2.07 9.51
C LEU A 33 9.99 -1.80 11.00
N LEU A 34 9.01 -1.16 11.61
CA LEU A 34 9.17 -0.52 12.92
C LEU A 34 8.59 -1.36 14.07
N ALA A 35 7.60 -2.20 13.79
CA ALA A 35 7.00 -3.09 14.78
C ALA A 35 6.27 -4.27 14.11
N LEU A 36 5.86 -5.25 14.93
CA LEU A 36 5.03 -6.40 14.54
C LEU A 36 5.66 -7.38 13.53
N GLN A 37 6.99 -7.51 13.56
CA GLN A 37 7.74 -8.40 12.66
C GLN A 37 8.05 -9.77 13.26
N THR A 38 7.76 -9.95 14.54
CA THR A 38 7.97 -11.21 15.26
C THR A 38 6.62 -11.84 15.52
N GLU A 39 6.46 -13.09 15.09
CA GLU A 39 5.28 -13.90 15.31
C GLU A 39 5.29 -14.57 16.69
N GLU A 40 4.17 -14.56 17.41
CA GLU A 40 3.99 -15.38 18.62
C GLU A 40 3.50 -16.80 18.27
N HIS A 41 4.43 -17.70 17.94
CA HIS A 41 4.21 -19.16 17.89
C HIS A 41 2.91 -19.61 17.19
N GLY A 42 2.58 -19.10 16.01
CA GLY A 42 1.37 -19.52 15.27
C GLY A 42 0.05 -19.01 15.83
N LYS A 43 0.05 -18.05 16.77
CA LYS A 43 -1.17 -17.48 17.37
C LYS A 43 -1.62 -16.18 16.72
N ASP A 44 -0.81 -15.62 15.83
CA ASP A 44 -1.08 -14.35 15.18
C ASP A 44 -1.74 -14.56 13.81
N ALA A 45 -2.40 -13.52 13.34
CA ALA A 45 -2.77 -13.35 11.94
C ALA A 45 -1.65 -12.60 11.22
N THR A 46 -1.52 -12.80 9.91
CA THR A 46 -0.63 -12.03 9.06
C THR A 46 -1.42 -10.99 8.28
N VAL A 47 -1.11 -9.71 8.48
CA VAL A 47 -1.64 -8.63 7.64
C VAL A 47 -0.54 -8.14 6.73
N THR A 48 -0.76 -8.21 5.42
CA THR A 48 0.15 -7.65 4.42
C THR A 48 -0.45 -6.38 3.84
N VAL A 49 0.31 -5.28 3.86
CA VAL A 49 -0.09 -4.02 3.26
C VAL A 49 0.78 -3.76 2.04
N VAL A 50 0.15 -3.49 0.89
CA VAL A 50 0.81 -3.15 -0.38
C VAL A 50 0.48 -1.71 -0.75
N ARG A 51 1.48 -0.92 -1.12
CA ARG A 51 1.27 0.43 -1.65
C ARG A 51 1.29 0.41 -3.17
N GLU A 52 0.17 0.76 -3.78
CA GLU A 52 0.07 0.90 -5.23
C GLU A 52 0.83 2.16 -5.69
N SER A 53 1.53 2.08 -6.82
CA SER A 53 2.15 3.26 -7.42
C SER A 53 1.10 4.26 -7.89
N ALA A 54 1.33 5.54 -7.61
CA ALA A 54 0.69 6.63 -8.32
C ALA A 54 1.78 7.43 -9.06
N ALA A 55 1.53 7.78 -10.32
CA ALA A 55 2.45 8.50 -11.20
C ALA A 55 2.96 9.86 -10.65
N GLN A 56 2.34 10.36 -9.57
CA GLN A 56 2.63 11.66 -8.94
C GLN A 56 3.23 11.55 -7.53
N ALA A 57 3.45 10.34 -7.00
CA ALA A 57 3.88 10.12 -5.61
C ALA A 57 5.41 9.99 -5.47
N GLY A 58 6.18 10.88 -6.11
CA GLY A 58 7.64 10.90 -5.99
C GLY A 58 8.13 11.04 -4.54
N HIS A 59 9.09 10.19 -4.16
CA HIS A 59 9.96 10.25 -2.96
C HIS A 59 9.29 10.53 -1.61
N CYS A 60 8.06 10.08 -1.38
CA CYS A 60 7.43 10.19 -0.07
C CYS A 60 6.96 8.83 0.40
N PHE A 61 7.18 8.50 1.68
CA PHE A 61 6.66 7.28 2.29
C PHE A 61 5.27 7.53 2.87
N PHE A 62 4.44 6.48 2.90
CA PHE A 62 3.24 6.47 3.72
C PHE A 62 3.47 5.63 4.98
N GLY A 63 2.99 6.16 6.11
CA GLY A 63 3.00 5.47 7.38
C GLY A 63 1.89 4.43 7.41
N ILE A 64 2.23 3.21 7.82
CA ILE A 64 1.29 2.12 8.06
C ILE A 64 1.01 2.06 9.55
N PHE A 65 -0.27 1.99 9.90
CA PHE A 65 -0.72 2.00 11.27
C PHE A 65 -1.52 0.74 11.60
N VAL A 66 -1.26 0.17 12.77
CA VAL A 66 -2.10 -0.87 13.39
C VAL A 66 -2.54 -0.34 14.74
N ASP A 67 -3.86 -0.21 14.93
CA ASP A 67 -4.45 0.36 16.15
C ASP A 67 -3.81 1.71 16.55
N GLY A 68 -3.52 2.56 15.56
CA GLY A 68 -2.90 3.87 15.74
C GLY A 68 -1.37 3.88 15.92
N GLN A 69 -0.73 2.73 16.15
CA GLN A 69 0.73 2.59 16.23
C GLN A 69 1.35 2.57 14.83
N LEU A 70 2.40 3.36 14.59
CA LEU A 70 3.17 3.30 13.36
C LEU A 70 4.01 2.01 13.31
N VAL A 71 3.78 1.15 12.32
CA VAL A 71 4.41 -0.18 12.22
C VAL A 71 5.34 -0.32 11.01
N ALA A 72 5.15 0.48 9.96
CA ALA A 72 6.07 0.54 8.83
C ALA A 72 5.95 1.85 8.05
N ARG A 73 6.91 2.06 7.15
CA ARG A 73 6.94 3.16 6.19
C ARG A 73 7.11 2.59 4.78
N LEU A 74 6.10 2.70 3.91
CA LEU A 74 6.11 2.11 2.56
C LEU A 74 6.35 3.15 1.48
N ASP A 75 7.20 2.82 0.52
CA ASP A 75 7.38 3.52 -0.76
C ASP A 75 6.44 2.95 -1.83
N ASN A 76 6.40 3.57 -3.00
CA ASN A 76 5.63 3.08 -4.14
C ASN A 76 6.03 1.64 -4.50
N ASN A 77 5.02 0.81 -4.78
CA ASN A 77 5.18 -0.60 -5.15
C ASN A 77 5.87 -1.47 -4.09
N GLU A 78 5.85 -1.04 -2.83
CA GLU A 78 6.35 -1.83 -1.73
C GLU A 78 5.24 -2.53 -0.95
N LYS A 79 5.64 -3.57 -0.22
CA LYS A 79 4.82 -4.28 0.75
C LYS A 79 5.51 -4.45 2.09
N ALA A 80 4.73 -4.57 3.15
CA ALA A 80 5.16 -5.04 4.45
C ALA A 80 4.11 -5.99 5.04
N SER A 81 4.57 -6.98 5.80
CA SER A 81 3.71 -7.93 6.51
C SER A 81 3.88 -7.75 8.01
N PHE A 82 2.80 -7.99 8.76
CA PHE A 82 2.74 -7.79 10.20
C PHE A 82 2.06 -8.97 10.86
N HIS A 83 2.64 -9.45 11.96
CA HIS A 83 2.03 -10.45 12.83
C HIS A 83 1.19 -9.73 13.89
N ILE A 84 -0.13 -9.95 13.85
CA ILE A 84 -1.10 -9.22 14.65
C ILE A 84 -1.96 -10.20 15.42
N LYS A 85 -2.11 -9.97 16.72
CA LYS A 85 -2.98 -10.77 17.58
C LYS A 85 -4.44 -10.73 17.07
N PRO A 86 -5.14 -11.87 17.10
CA PRO A 86 -6.52 -11.98 16.61
C PRO A 86 -7.47 -11.03 17.34
N GLY A 87 -8.63 -10.77 16.72
CA GLY A 87 -9.67 -9.87 17.20
C GLY A 87 -9.90 -8.67 16.29
N ARG A 88 -10.66 -7.68 16.78
CA ARG A 88 -10.91 -6.43 16.06
C ARG A 88 -9.63 -5.59 15.99
N ARG A 89 -9.23 -5.20 14.78
CA ARG A 89 -8.06 -4.37 14.52
C ARG A 89 -8.41 -3.22 13.57
N LEU A 90 -7.72 -2.10 13.74
CA LEU A 90 -7.74 -0.99 12.80
C LEU A 90 -6.46 -1.04 11.97
N ILE A 91 -6.60 -1.19 10.66
CA ILE A 91 -5.49 -1.13 9.71
C ILE A 91 -5.56 0.22 9.01
N GLY A 92 -4.48 0.98 9.08
CA GLY A 92 -4.46 2.39 8.71
C GLY A 92 -3.31 2.79 7.80
N VAL A 93 -3.54 3.89 7.09
CA VAL A 93 -2.54 4.60 6.30
C VAL A 93 -2.62 6.10 6.59
N GLY A 94 -1.48 6.77 6.61
CA GLY A 94 -1.42 8.22 6.76
C GLY A 94 -0.06 8.78 6.38
N ALA A 95 0.16 10.05 6.73
CA ALA A 95 1.46 10.68 6.62
C ALA A 95 2.54 9.91 7.40
N ASP A 96 3.74 9.83 6.84
CA ASP A 96 4.91 9.30 7.55
C ASP A 96 5.43 10.37 8.53
N PRO A 97 5.32 10.17 9.86
CA PRO A 97 5.80 11.14 10.84
C PRO A 97 7.33 11.22 10.93
N GLN A 98 8.05 10.25 10.34
CA GLN A 98 9.50 10.26 10.21
C GLN A 98 9.95 10.68 8.80
N GLY A 99 9.00 10.98 7.92
CA GLY A 99 9.23 11.35 6.53
C GLY A 99 9.57 12.83 6.36
N ALA A 100 9.93 13.18 5.14
CA ALA A 100 10.11 14.56 4.71
C ALA A 100 9.30 14.82 3.43
N GLY A 101 9.00 16.08 3.17
CA GLY A 101 8.30 16.50 1.96
C GLY A 101 6.76 16.50 2.10
N PRO A 102 6.02 16.58 0.99
CA PRO A 102 4.59 16.89 1.02
C PRO A 102 3.73 15.85 1.76
N CYS A 103 4.15 14.59 1.79
CA CYS A 103 3.39 13.51 2.46
C CYS A 103 3.64 13.44 3.97
N SER A 104 4.52 14.26 4.54
CA SER A 104 4.73 14.38 6.00
C SER A 104 4.04 15.60 6.62
N GLN A 105 3.51 16.52 5.79
CA GLN A 105 3.00 17.82 6.27
C GLN A 105 1.66 17.75 7.00
N ASN A 106 0.86 16.70 6.76
CA ASN A 106 -0.44 16.52 7.41
C ASN A 106 -0.49 15.21 8.21
N THR A 107 0.13 15.23 9.40
CA THR A 107 0.17 14.08 10.32
C THR A 107 -1.16 13.74 10.97
N GLN A 108 -2.16 14.63 10.86
CA GLN A 108 -3.50 14.44 11.41
C GLN A 108 -4.40 13.61 10.48
N PHE A 109 -4.12 13.60 9.17
CA PHE A 109 -4.89 12.79 8.23
C PHE A 109 -4.44 11.33 8.28
N LYS A 110 -5.32 10.49 8.81
CA LYS A 110 -5.21 9.02 8.79
C LYS A 110 -6.50 8.43 8.27
N ARG A 111 -6.39 7.44 7.39
CA ARG A 111 -7.50 6.60 6.96
C ARG A 111 -7.32 5.23 7.59
N GLU A 112 -8.35 4.76 8.28
CA GLU A 112 -8.35 3.44 8.93
C GLU A 112 -9.57 2.63 8.50
N VAL A 113 -9.38 1.32 8.41
CA VAL A 113 -10.45 0.34 8.19
C VAL A 113 -10.40 -0.67 9.33
N ALA A 114 -11.57 -0.93 9.91
CA ALA A 114 -11.72 -1.99 10.88
C ALA A 114 -11.80 -3.35 10.18
N THR A 115 -11.07 -4.33 10.71
CA THR A 115 -11.16 -5.72 10.30
C THR A 115 -11.21 -6.63 11.53
N TRP A 116 -11.61 -7.88 11.32
CA TRP A 116 -11.53 -8.92 12.31
C TRP A 116 -10.52 -9.97 11.86
N LEU A 117 -9.55 -10.27 12.71
CA LEU A 117 -8.48 -11.23 12.42
C LEU A 117 -8.67 -12.52 13.20
N GLN A 118 -8.50 -13.66 12.54
CA GLN A 118 -8.46 -14.99 13.13
C GLN A 118 -7.03 -15.53 13.21
N ILE A 119 -6.80 -16.51 14.08
CA ILE A 119 -5.50 -17.17 14.24
C ILE A 119 -5.10 -17.82 12.90
N GLY A 120 -3.89 -17.54 12.42
CA GLY A 120 -3.36 -18.09 11.18
C GLY A 120 -3.99 -17.51 9.90
N GLU A 121 -4.84 -16.50 10.02
CA GLU A 121 -5.44 -15.82 8.87
C GLU A 121 -4.41 -14.93 8.17
N ASN A 122 -4.43 -14.92 6.85
CA ASN A 122 -3.66 -13.97 6.04
C ASN A 122 -4.61 -12.98 5.35
N GLN A 123 -4.53 -11.70 5.72
CA GLN A 123 -5.29 -10.63 5.08
C GLN A 123 -4.36 -9.68 4.33
N THR A 124 -4.80 -9.23 3.15
CA THR A 124 -4.08 -8.22 2.38
C THR A 124 -4.87 -6.92 2.35
N PHE A 125 -4.18 -5.80 2.51
CA PHE A 125 -4.70 -4.46 2.31
C PHE A 125 -3.88 -3.73 1.25
N ARG A 126 -4.53 -2.85 0.50
CA ARG A 126 -3.92 -2.03 -0.53
C ARG A 126 -4.14 -0.56 -0.25
N ILE A 127 -3.08 0.21 -0.41
CA ILE A 127 -3.12 1.66 -0.36
C ILE A 127 -3.25 2.18 -1.78
N ALA A 128 -4.30 2.96 -2.00
CA ALA A 128 -4.54 3.68 -3.25
C ALA A 128 -4.59 5.18 -2.98
N PHE A 129 -4.14 5.98 -3.96
CA PHE A 129 -4.09 7.44 -3.87
C PHE A 129 -4.87 8.09 -5.01
N GLN A 130 -6.12 7.68 -5.24
CA GLN A 130 -7.01 8.27 -6.26
C GLN A 130 -8.49 8.12 -5.87
N PRO A 131 -9.28 9.20 -5.68
CA PRO A 131 -8.92 10.63 -5.69
C PRO A 131 -8.29 11.14 -4.38
N MET A 132 -8.31 10.33 -3.32
CA MET A 132 -7.75 10.62 -2.00
C MET A 132 -7.00 9.39 -1.48
N LEU A 133 -6.16 9.58 -0.46
CA LEU A 133 -5.49 8.48 0.22
C LEU A 133 -6.53 7.55 0.87
N ASP A 134 -6.49 6.27 0.49
CA ASP A 134 -7.37 5.25 1.03
C ASP A 134 -6.64 3.93 1.26
N ILE A 135 -7.19 3.09 2.14
CA ILE A 135 -6.71 1.72 2.39
C ILE A 135 -7.90 0.77 2.36
N ARG A 136 -7.77 -0.36 1.65
CA ARG A 136 -8.87 -1.30 1.43
C ARG A 136 -8.40 -2.76 1.49
N PRO A 137 -9.23 -3.70 1.98
CA PRO A 137 -8.95 -5.12 1.84
C PRO A 137 -8.81 -5.52 0.36
N SER A 138 -7.94 -6.49 0.07
CA SER A 138 -7.70 -7.04 -1.25
C SER A 138 -7.51 -8.55 -1.22
N SER A 139 -7.87 -9.21 -2.32
CA SER A 139 -7.64 -10.64 -2.57
C SER A 139 -6.52 -10.93 -3.58
N TYR A 140 -5.98 -9.90 -4.23
CA TYR A 140 -4.88 -9.97 -5.21
C TYR A 140 -3.73 -9.05 -4.83
#